data_AF-A0A1W1C0A7-F1
#
_entry.id   AF-A0A1W1C0A7-F1
#
_cell.length_a   1.000
_cell.length_b   1.000
_cell.length_c   1.000
_cell.angle_alpha   90.00
_cell.angle_beta   90.00
_cell.angle_gamma   90.00
#
_symmetry.space_group_name_H-M   'P 1'
#
loop_
_entity.id
_entity.type
_entity.pdbx_description
1 polymer ?
#
loop_
_entity_poly.entity_id
_entity_poly.type
_entity_poly.pdbx_seq_one_letter_code
_entity_poly.pdbx_strand_id
1 'polypeptide(L)'
;MTDIQNLQVKLVSNPKGFNQIDKRWLKSYNELWDIPNNVYELLQYFTGEKKPKIDNPRDERRMFANEFSQDEQQLLLNFFNDNKTLIVNDILKGRGKLSAEWMLVILKLKNTETIKWALEPINKVLNHFGNGEVKITPRGSFKIGNITVQRKGGDNGRETANMLQFKINPAELIREN
;
A
#
# COMPACT_ATOMS: atom_id res chain seq x y z
N MET A 1 -30.93 -14.45 16.35
CA MET A 1 -29.53 -14.40 15.91
C MET A 1 -29.31 -13.06 15.26
N THR A 2 -28.28 -12.32 15.66
CA THR A 2 -27.92 -11.05 15.04
C THR A 2 -26.85 -11.33 14.00
N ASP A 3 -27.12 -10.99 12.74
CA ASP A 3 -26.11 -11.03 11.68
C ASP A 3 -25.21 -9.79 11.81
N ILE A 4 -23.90 -9.99 11.84
CA ILE A 4 -22.89 -8.94 12.03
C ILE A 4 -22.02 -8.93 10.79
N GLN A 5 -21.95 -7.79 10.11
CA GLN A 5 -21.18 -7.60 8.88
C GLN A 5 -20.18 -6.45 9.04
N ASN A 6 -18.89 -6.74 8.89
CA ASN A 6 -17.84 -5.73 9.05
C ASN A 6 -17.55 -5.02 7.72
N LEU A 7 -17.73 -3.68 7.71
CA LEU A 7 -17.59 -2.86 6.50
C LEU A 7 -16.39 -1.92 6.58
N GLN A 8 -15.52 -1.96 5.56
CA GLN A 8 -14.53 -0.91 5.31
C GLN A 8 -15.08 0.13 4.34
N VAL A 9 -15.00 1.42 4.69
CA VAL A 9 -15.55 2.51 3.88
C VAL A 9 -14.43 3.37 3.27
N LYS A 10 -14.56 3.70 1.97
CA LYS A 10 -13.68 4.63 1.25
C LYS A 10 -14.48 5.69 0.50
N LEU A 11 -14.30 6.95 0.89
CA LEU A 11 -14.78 8.11 0.13
C LEU A 11 -13.71 8.57 -0.86
N VAL A 12 -14.09 8.73 -2.13
CA VAL A 12 -13.21 9.16 -3.21
C VAL A 12 -13.86 10.35 -3.93
N SER A 13 -13.07 11.37 -4.23
CA SER A 13 -13.54 12.57 -4.96
C SER A 13 -12.92 12.75 -6.35
N ASN A 14 -12.07 11.80 -6.77
CA ASN A 14 -11.40 11.78 -8.06
C ASN A 14 -11.32 10.33 -8.57
N PRO A 15 -11.83 10.00 -9.76
CA PRO A 15 -11.82 8.62 -10.29
C PRO A 15 -10.42 8.02 -10.52
N LYS A 16 -9.38 8.86 -10.50
CA LYS A 16 -7.97 8.47 -10.60
C LYS A 16 -7.19 8.70 -9.30
N GLY A 17 -7.89 9.00 -8.20
CA GLY A 17 -7.30 9.29 -6.90
C GLY A 17 -6.77 8.03 -6.22
N PHE A 18 -5.63 8.17 -5.55
CA PHE A 18 -5.06 7.10 -4.72
C PHE A 18 -5.35 7.35 -3.24
N ASN A 19 -5.97 6.38 -2.58
CA ASN A 19 -6.33 6.43 -1.18
C ASN A 19 -5.41 5.52 -0.36
N GLN A 20 -5.07 5.95 0.86
CA GLN A 20 -4.36 5.11 1.83
C GLN A 20 -5.25 3.94 2.27
N ILE A 21 -4.68 2.74 2.30
CA ILE A 21 -5.30 1.54 2.89
C ILE A 21 -4.62 1.12 4.18
N ASP A 22 -3.29 1.17 4.25
CA ASP A 22 -2.52 0.95 5.47
C ASP A 22 -1.27 1.85 5.50
N LYS A 23 -0.78 2.15 6.71
CA LYS A 23 0.44 2.92 6.95
C LYS A 23 0.94 2.69 8.37
N ARG A 24 2.18 2.23 8.52
CA ARG A 24 2.83 1.99 9.81
C ARG A 24 4.34 2.21 9.70
N TRP A 25 5.01 2.26 10.84
CA TRP A 25 6.46 2.13 10.93
C TRP A 25 6.90 0.73 10.49
N LEU A 26 8.12 0.60 9.96
CA LEU A 26 8.62 -0.71 9.51
C LEU A 26 8.66 -1.72 10.65
N LYS A 27 8.98 -1.28 11.89
CA LYS A 27 8.94 -2.14 13.08
C LYS A 27 7.61 -2.90 13.20
N SER A 28 6.48 -2.22 12.99
CA SER A 28 5.16 -2.84 13.10
C SER A 28 4.90 -3.86 11.98
N TYR A 29 5.43 -3.62 10.78
CA TYR A 29 5.34 -4.62 9.71
C TYR A 29 6.28 -5.79 9.95
N ASN A 30 7.44 -5.56 10.56
CA ASN A 30 8.36 -6.62 10.94
C ASN A 30 7.74 -7.57 11.97
N GLU A 31 7.05 -7.03 12.97
CA GLU A 31 6.29 -7.82 13.93
C GLU A 31 5.18 -8.67 13.28
N LEU A 32 4.65 -8.24 12.12
CA LEU A 32 3.57 -8.93 11.42
C LEU A 32 4.03 -9.95 10.38
N TRP A 33 5.16 -9.68 9.73
CA TRP A 33 5.62 -10.39 8.53
C TRP A 33 6.98 -11.05 8.69
N ASP A 34 7.64 -10.89 9.84
CA ASP A 34 8.98 -11.42 10.12
C ASP A 34 9.96 -11.09 8.99
N ILE A 35 10.14 -9.79 8.75
CA ILE A 35 10.88 -9.30 7.58
C ILE A 35 12.36 -9.67 7.77
N PRO A 36 12.99 -10.37 6.81
CA PRO A 36 14.41 -10.69 6.88
C PRO A 36 15.26 -9.43 7.11
N ASN A 37 16.26 -9.48 8.00
CA ASN A 37 17.02 -8.30 8.42
C ASN A 37 17.61 -7.48 7.26
N ASN A 38 18.09 -8.15 6.22
CA ASN A 38 18.60 -7.51 5.01
C ASN A 38 17.51 -6.75 4.24
N VAL A 39 16.33 -7.33 4.09
CA VAL A 39 15.15 -6.67 3.49
C VAL A 39 14.68 -5.51 4.37
N TYR A 40 14.60 -5.74 5.69
CA TYR A 40 14.17 -4.73 6.67
C TYR A 40 15.05 -3.48 6.56
N GLU A 41 16.38 -3.65 6.56
CA GLU A 41 17.32 -2.56 6.41
C GLU A 41 17.16 -1.82 5.06
N LEU A 42 16.99 -2.53 3.95
CA LEU A 42 16.73 -1.90 2.64
C LEU A 42 15.44 -1.07 2.66
N LEU A 43 14.38 -1.58 3.29
CA LEU A 43 13.14 -0.83 3.47
C LEU A 43 13.34 0.42 4.35
N GLN A 44 14.24 0.38 5.34
CA GLN A 44 14.57 1.57 6.15
C GLN A 44 15.21 2.68 5.30
N TYR A 45 16.12 2.33 4.39
CA TYR A 45 16.65 3.30 3.42
C TYR A 45 15.56 3.81 2.47
N PHE A 46 14.68 2.93 2.00
CA PHE A 46 13.59 3.28 1.10
C PHE A 46 12.59 4.28 1.71
N THR A 47 12.26 4.07 2.98
CA THR A 47 11.30 4.89 3.73
C THR A 47 11.94 6.15 4.31
N GLY A 48 13.25 6.19 4.47
CA GLY A 48 13.97 7.27 5.14
C GLY A 48 14.04 7.12 6.66
N GLU A 49 13.73 5.94 7.21
CA GLU A 49 14.12 5.59 8.59
C GLU A 49 15.65 5.56 8.75
N LYS A 50 16.37 5.20 7.68
CA LYS A 50 17.83 5.38 7.55
C LYS A 50 18.15 6.36 6.42
N LYS A 51 19.21 7.15 6.60
CA LYS A 51 19.74 8.04 5.55
C LYS A 51 20.28 7.22 4.36
N PRO A 52 20.23 7.74 3.12
CA PRO A 52 20.76 7.06 1.95
C PRO A 52 22.20 6.58 2.15
N LYS A 53 22.50 5.39 1.62
CA LYS A 53 23.84 4.78 1.66
C LYS A 53 24.65 4.94 0.37
N ILE A 54 24.09 5.64 -0.61
CA ILE A 54 24.71 5.93 -1.91
C ILE A 54 25.12 7.40 -1.96
N ASP A 55 26.08 7.72 -2.82
CA ASP A 55 26.46 9.09 -3.12
C ASP A 55 25.39 9.74 -4.03
N ASN A 56 25.11 11.02 -3.80
CA ASN A 56 24.19 11.85 -4.59
C ASN A 56 22.78 11.23 -4.81
N PRO A 57 22.05 10.85 -3.74
CA PRO A 57 20.69 10.34 -3.87
C PRO A 57 19.74 11.42 -4.42
N ARG A 58 18.68 11.03 -5.14
CA ARG A 58 17.67 11.99 -5.63
C ARG A 58 16.96 12.74 -4.50
N ASP A 59 16.87 12.13 -3.32
CA ASP A 59 16.33 12.74 -2.11
C ASP A 59 17.30 12.43 -0.95
N GLU A 60 17.89 13.47 -0.35
CA GLU A 60 18.88 13.32 0.75
C GLU A 60 18.32 12.56 1.97
N ARG A 61 17.00 12.42 2.06
CA ARG A 61 16.32 11.79 3.21
C ARG A 61 16.11 10.30 3.03
N ARG A 62 16.15 9.76 1.81
CA ARG A 62 15.77 8.36 1.52
C ARG A 62 16.23 7.88 0.15
N MET A 63 16.23 6.57 -0.06
CA MET A 63 16.47 5.96 -1.38
C MET A 63 15.17 5.63 -2.10
N PHE A 64 15.18 5.76 -3.41
CA PHE A 64 14.15 5.23 -4.29
C PHE A 64 14.46 3.78 -4.63
N ALA A 65 13.42 3.00 -4.95
CA ALA A 65 13.57 1.57 -5.25
C ALA A 65 14.55 1.30 -6.42
N ASN A 66 14.61 2.21 -7.39
CA ASN A 66 15.51 2.10 -8.55
C ASN A 66 16.91 2.71 -8.30
N GLU A 67 17.22 3.13 -7.08
CA GLU A 67 18.56 3.59 -6.68
C GLU A 67 19.36 2.50 -5.94
N PHE A 68 18.71 1.38 -5.58
CA PHE A 68 19.40 0.21 -5.04
C PHE A 68 20.15 -0.56 -6.13
N SER A 69 21.12 -1.40 -5.74
CA SER A 69 21.78 -2.31 -6.69
C SER A 69 20.77 -3.31 -7.28
N GLN A 70 21.10 -3.96 -8.40
CA GLN A 70 20.21 -4.95 -9.01
C GLN A 70 19.90 -6.12 -8.05
N ASP A 71 20.90 -6.58 -7.29
CA ASP A 71 20.71 -7.65 -6.31
C ASP A 71 19.79 -7.25 -5.16
N GLU A 72 19.90 -6.00 -4.69
CA GLU A 72 19.04 -5.45 -3.64
C GLU A 72 17.61 -5.22 -4.13
N GLN A 73 17.45 -4.76 -5.38
CA GLN A 73 16.15 -4.67 -6.04
C GLN A 73 15.50 -6.04 -6.13
N GLN A 74 16.27 -7.07 -6.53
CA GLN A 74 15.76 -8.43 -6.63
C GLN A 74 15.37 -9.00 -5.27
N LEU A 75 16.15 -8.72 -4.21
CA LEU A 75 15.83 -9.12 -2.85
C LEU A 75 14.51 -8.52 -2.37
N LEU A 76 14.29 -7.23 -2.60
CA LEU A 76 13.04 -6.54 -2.25
C LEU A 76 11.84 -7.07 -3.06
N LEU A 77 12.04 -7.29 -4.36
CA LEU A 77 11.00 -7.84 -5.24
C LEU A 77 10.62 -9.26 -4.84
N ASN A 78 11.60 -10.12 -4.55
CA ASN A 78 11.37 -11.48 -4.08
C ASN A 78 10.60 -11.48 -2.76
N PHE A 79 11.02 -10.69 -1.78
CA PHE A 79 10.30 -10.58 -0.51
C PHE A 79 8.82 -10.22 -0.71
N PHE A 80 8.53 -9.19 -1.51
CA PHE A 80 7.15 -8.78 -1.77
C PHE A 80 6.36 -9.80 -2.59
N ASN A 81 7.02 -10.55 -3.48
CA ASN A 81 6.38 -11.58 -4.28
C ASN A 81 6.05 -12.82 -3.46
N ASP A 82 7.01 -13.30 -2.68
CA ASP A 82 6.87 -14.50 -1.84
C ASP A 82 5.84 -14.28 -0.71
N ASN A 83 5.75 -13.05 -0.20
CA ASN A 83 4.80 -12.67 0.85
C ASN A 83 3.54 -11.96 0.33
N LYS A 84 3.33 -11.95 -0.99
CA LYS A 84 2.27 -11.15 -1.64
C LYS A 84 0.89 -11.41 -1.04
N THR A 85 0.49 -12.67 -0.94
CA THR A 85 -0.84 -13.05 -0.43
C THR A 85 -1.01 -12.61 1.03
N LEU A 86 0.01 -12.80 1.86
CA LEU A 86 0.00 -12.38 3.27
C LEU A 86 -0.17 -10.85 3.39
N ILE A 87 0.69 -10.10 2.70
CA ILE A 87 0.70 -8.63 2.73
C ILE A 87 -0.64 -8.09 2.25
N VAL A 88 -1.14 -8.56 1.10
CA VAL A 88 -2.40 -8.08 0.51
C VAL A 88 -3.59 -8.36 1.45
N ASN A 89 -3.65 -9.53 2.08
CA ASN A 89 -4.68 -9.83 3.07
C ASN A 89 -4.61 -8.90 4.28
N ASP A 90 -3.43 -8.70 4.85
CA ASP A 90 -3.26 -7.90 6.05
C ASP A 90 -3.65 -6.42 5.84
N ILE A 91 -3.27 -5.83 4.71
CA ILE A 91 -3.49 -4.40 4.46
C ILE A 91 -4.89 -4.06 3.94
N LEU A 92 -5.64 -5.04 3.41
CA LEU A 92 -7.00 -4.84 2.90
C LEU A 92 -8.07 -5.40 3.84
N LYS A 93 -7.91 -6.65 4.30
CA LYS A 93 -8.88 -7.34 5.14
C LYS A 93 -8.57 -7.17 6.63
N GLY A 94 -7.29 -7.17 7.00
CA GLY A 94 -6.88 -7.22 8.39
C GLY A 94 -7.12 -8.58 9.04
N ARG A 95 -6.90 -8.67 10.35
CA ARG A 95 -6.98 -9.91 11.14
C ARG A 95 -7.98 -9.76 12.29
N GLY A 96 -8.51 -10.89 12.79
CA GLY A 96 -9.36 -10.94 13.98
C GLY A 96 -10.83 -10.61 13.73
N LYS A 97 -11.60 -10.46 14.82
CA LYS A 97 -13.08 -10.34 14.79
C LYS A 97 -13.61 -9.10 14.06
N LEU A 98 -12.77 -8.09 13.82
CA LEU A 98 -13.11 -6.86 13.13
C LEU A 98 -12.51 -6.81 11.71
N SER A 99 -12.07 -7.95 11.16
CA SER A 99 -11.60 -8.02 9.78
C SER A 99 -12.71 -7.60 8.82
N ALA A 100 -12.35 -6.85 7.78
CA ALA A 100 -13.32 -6.38 6.80
C ALA A 100 -13.90 -7.56 6.01
N GLU A 101 -15.21 -7.62 5.91
CA GLU A 101 -15.92 -8.61 5.07
C GLU A 101 -16.38 -7.97 3.76
N TRP A 102 -16.56 -6.66 3.78
CA TRP A 102 -17.01 -5.86 2.65
C TRP A 102 -16.21 -4.57 2.52
N MET A 103 -16.06 -4.07 1.30
CA MET A 103 -15.58 -2.72 1.03
C MET A 103 -16.67 -1.90 0.33
N LEU A 104 -17.09 -0.81 0.95
CA LEU A 104 -17.95 0.21 0.36
C LEU A 104 -17.08 1.35 -0.18
N VAL A 105 -17.11 1.55 -1.49
CA VAL A 105 -16.50 2.71 -2.15
C VAL A 105 -17.59 3.67 -2.58
N ILE A 106 -17.41 4.95 -2.23
CA ILE A 106 -18.31 6.04 -2.62
C ILE A 106 -17.50 7.05 -3.43
N LEU A 107 -17.89 7.27 -4.68
CA LEU A 107 -17.35 8.31 -5.56
C LEU A 107 -18.30 9.50 -5.59
N LYS A 108 -17.86 10.61 -4.99
CA LYS A 108 -18.56 11.90 -4.98
C LYS A 108 -17.69 12.96 -5.65
N LEU A 109 -17.99 13.28 -6.90
CA LEU A 109 -17.26 14.34 -7.62
C LEU A 109 -17.67 15.71 -7.08
N LYS A 110 -16.72 16.62 -6.92
CA LYS A 110 -16.96 17.92 -6.25
C LYS A 110 -18.00 18.80 -6.94
N ASN A 111 -18.19 18.63 -8.25
CA ASN A 111 -19.01 19.50 -9.09
C ASN A 111 -20.23 18.76 -9.67
N THR A 112 -20.64 17.63 -9.09
CA THR A 112 -21.80 16.87 -9.55
C THR A 112 -22.63 16.42 -8.36
N GLU A 113 -23.95 16.44 -8.51
CA GLU A 113 -24.86 15.84 -7.51
C GLU A 113 -24.86 14.31 -7.56
N THR A 114 -24.36 13.73 -8.65
CA THR A 114 -24.28 12.29 -8.83
C THR A 114 -23.27 11.64 -7.88
N ILE A 115 -23.76 10.68 -7.10
CA ILE A 115 -22.96 9.79 -6.27
C ILE A 115 -22.96 8.41 -6.92
N LYS A 116 -21.77 7.86 -7.18
CA LYS A 116 -21.61 6.46 -7.59
C LYS A 116 -21.04 5.67 -6.42
N TRP A 117 -21.44 4.41 -6.27
CA TRP A 117 -20.92 3.57 -5.21
C TRP A 117 -20.83 2.11 -5.67
N ALA A 118 -19.99 1.34 -4.98
CA ALA A 118 -19.88 -0.10 -5.12
C ALA A 118 -19.69 -0.70 -3.73
N LEU A 119 -20.42 -1.78 -3.44
CA LEU A 119 -20.26 -2.60 -2.24
C LEU A 119 -19.78 -3.97 -2.70
N GLU A 120 -18.54 -4.30 -2.41
CA GLU A 120 -17.90 -5.52 -2.90
C GLU A 120 -17.45 -6.42 -1.74
N PRO A 121 -17.62 -7.75 -1.85
CA PRO A 121 -17.11 -8.68 -0.84
C PRO A 121 -15.58 -8.61 -0.82
N ILE A 122 -14.98 -8.70 0.36
CA ILE A 122 -13.54 -8.52 0.54
C ILE A 122 -12.71 -9.45 -0.34
N ASN A 123 -13.21 -10.66 -0.65
CA ASN A 123 -12.51 -11.59 -1.53
C ASN A 123 -12.38 -11.06 -2.97
N LYS A 124 -13.41 -10.38 -3.50
CA LYS A 124 -13.33 -9.72 -4.82
C LYS A 124 -12.34 -8.56 -4.77
N VAL A 125 -12.34 -7.78 -3.69
CA VAL A 125 -11.40 -6.68 -3.46
C VAL A 125 -9.94 -7.17 -3.40
N LEU A 126 -9.69 -8.26 -2.66
CA LEU A 126 -8.37 -8.91 -2.55
C LEU A 126 -7.90 -9.41 -3.91
N ASN A 127 -8.77 -10.06 -4.67
CA ASN A 127 -8.44 -10.53 -6.02
C ASN A 127 -8.13 -9.35 -6.94
N HIS A 128 -8.98 -8.32 -6.98
CA HIS A 128 -8.78 -7.16 -7.85
C HIS A 128 -7.46 -6.44 -7.57
N PHE A 129 -7.23 -6.06 -6.31
CA PHE A 129 -6.05 -5.27 -5.96
C PHE A 129 -4.78 -6.11 -5.85
N GLY A 130 -4.91 -7.37 -5.43
CA GLY A 130 -3.81 -8.33 -5.38
C GLY A 130 -3.39 -8.86 -6.75
N ASN A 131 -4.20 -8.72 -7.80
CA ASN A 131 -3.84 -9.21 -9.13
C ASN A 131 -2.72 -8.39 -9.79
N GLY A 132 -1.88 -9.06 -10.59
CA GLY A 132 -0.76 -8.46 -11.33
C GLY A 132 0.62 -8.67 -10.69
N GLU A 133 1.66 -8.23 -11.38
CA GLU A 133 3.05 -8.46 -10.98
C GLU A 133 3.49 -7.60 -9.79
N VAL A 134 4.50 -8.07 -9.07
CA VAL A 134 5.29 -7.26 -8.15
C VAL A 134 6.42 -6.59 -8.93
N LYS A 135 6.51 -5.25 -8.90
CA LYS A 135 7.51 -4.53 -9.69
C LYS A 135 7.89 -3.17 -9.11
N ILE A 136 9.05 -2.68 -9.53
CA ILE A 136 9.46 -1.30 -9.31
C ILE A 136 8.82 -0.40 -10.38
N THR A 137 8.31 0.75 -9.96
CA THR A 137 7.73 1.77 -10.84
C THR A 137 8.83 2.70 -11.37
N PRO A 138 8.62 3.38 -12.52
CA PRO A 138 9.61 4.32 -13.07
C PRO A 138 10.02 5.44 -12.09
N ARG A 139 9.10 5.81 -11.19
CA ARG A 139 9.34 6.82 -10.15
C ARG A 139 10.03 6.26 -8.90
N GLY A 140 10.42 4.98 -8.88
CA GLY A 140 11.16 4.36 -7.78
C GLY A 140 10.33 4.07 -6.53
N SER A 141 9.04 3.76 -6.70
CA SER A 141 8.19 3.11 -5.69
C SER A 141 7.91 1.65 -6.10
N PHE A 142 7.35 0.82 -5.23
CA PHE A 142 6.94 -0.55 -5.62
C PHE A 142 5.45 -0.61 -5.97
N LYS A 143 5.10 -1.61 -6.77
CA LYS A 143 3.74 -2.11 -6.95
C LYS A 143 3.68 -3.56 -6.53
N ILE A 144 2.63 -3.91 -5.78
CA ILE A 144 2.22 -5.29 -5.49
C ILE A 144 0.87 -5.46 -6.17
N GLY A 145 0.85 -6.03 -7.38
CA GLY A 145 -0.34 -6.01 -8.21
C GLY A 145 -0.81 -4.56 -8.49
N ASN A 146 -2.04 -4.24 -8.10
CA ASN A 146 -2.61 -2.90 -8.24
C ASN A 146 -2.42 -2.01 -7.00
N ILE A 147 -1.65 -2.46 -6.01
CA ILE A 147 -1.33 -1.70 -4.78
C ILE A 147 0.00 -1.00 -4.94
N THR A 148 0.04 0.30 -4.68
CA THR A 148 1.28 1.09 -4.61
C THR A 148 1.86 1.04 -3.22
N VAL A 149 3.16 0.75 -3.13
CA VAL A 149 3.93 0.81 -1.88
C VAL A 149 4.93 1.95 -1.97
N GLN A 150 4.85 2.88 -1.03
CA GLN A 150 5.65 4.10 -1.05
C GLN A 150 6.01 4.58 0.36
N ARG A 151 7.09 5.37 0.46
CA ARG A 151 7.28 6.27 1.62
C ARG A 151 6.03 7.14 1.76
N LYS A 152 5.55 7.33 3.00
CA LYS A 152 4.41 8.21 3.29
C LYS A 152 4.65 9.62 2.75
N GLY A 153 5.79 10.22 3.09
CA GLY A 153 6.15 11.58 2.72
C GLY A 153 5.19 12.64 3.27
N GLY A 154 5.50 13.91 3.00
CA GLY A 154 4.69 15.04 3.48
C GLY A 154 4.83 15.27 4.98
N ASP A 155 3.71 15.54 5.65
CA ASP A 155 3.60 15.81 7.09
C ASP A 155 4.51 16.94 7.61
N ASN A 156 4.77 17.96 6.78
CA ASN A 156 5.65 19.09 7.09
C ASN A 156 7.04 18.67 7.62
N GLY A 157 7.57 17.54 7.12
CA GLY A 157 8.89 17.04 7.51
C GLY A 157 8.92 16.30 8.85
N ARG A 158 7.78 16.06 9.50
CA ARG A 158 7.71 15.23 10.71
C ARG A 158 8.20 13.81 10.41
N GLU A 159 8.70 13.14 11.45
CA GLU A 159 9.20 11.76 11.35
C GLU A 159 8.16 10.79 10.78
N THR A 160 6.86 11.03 10.97
CA THR A 160 5.78 10.22 10.40
C THR A 160 5.79 10.15 8.86
N ALA A 161 6.51 11.06 8.20
CA ALA A 161 6.79 11.00 6.76
C ALA A 161 7.63 9.77 6.36
N ASN A 162 8.33 9.15 7.30
CA ASN A 162 9.18 7.97 7.11
C ASN A 162 8.43 6.64 7.31
N MET A 163 7.12 6.65 7.49
CA MET A 163 6.33 5.41 7.50
C MET A 163 6.23 4.78 6.10
N LEU A 164 6.10 3.46 6.05
CA LEU A 164 5.73 2.73 4.84
C LEU A 164 4.21 2.81 4.64
N GLN A 165 3.78 3.19 3.44
CA GLN A 165 2.38 3.45 3.10
C GLN A 165 1.94 2.65 1.88
N PHE A 166 0.73 2.08 1.98
CA PHE A 166 0.06 1.36 0.90
C PHE A 166 -1.13 2.16 0.37
N LYS A 167 -1.23 2.27 -0.95
CA LYS A 167 -2.33 2.97 -1.63
C LYS A 167 -2.91 2.16 -2.78
N ILE A 168 -4.21 2.33 -2.97
CA ILE A 168 -4.98 1.81 -4.12
C ILE A 168 -5.76 2.95 -4.76
N ASN A 169 -6.32 2.73 -5.94
CA ASN A 169 -7.41 3.56 -6.47
C ASN A 169 -8.75 2.85 -6.24
N PRO A 170 -9.51 3.18 -5.18
CA PRO A 170 -10.75 2.46 -4.87
C PRO A 170 -11.82 2.63 -5.95
N ALA A 171 -11.78 3.70 -6.75
CA ALA A 171 -12.75 3.95 -7.81
C ALA A 171 -12.65 2.95 -8.98
N GLU A 172 -11.65 2.07 -8.98
CA GLU A 172 -11.62 0.90 -9.86
C GLU A 172 -12.79 -0.04 -9.60
N LEU A 173 -13.16 -0.27 -8.34
CA LEU A 173 -14.27 -1.17 -7.97
C LEU A 173 -15.64 -0.70 -8.46
N ILE A 174 -15.79 0.59 -8.75
CA ILE A 174 -17.04 1.15 -9.31
C ILE A 174 -17.12 0.91 -10.82
N ARG A 175 -15.98 0.77 -11.52
CA ARG A 175 -15.91 0.63 -12.98
C ARG A 175 -16.04 -0.82 -13.45
N GLU A 176 -15.90 -1.79 -12.56
CA GLU A 176 -16.07 -3.21 -12.86
C GLU A 176 -17.54 -3.65 -12.93
N ASN A 177 -18.47 -2.75 -12.59
CA ASN A 177 -19.91 -2.97 -12.60
C ASN A 177 -20.59 -2.18 -13.72
#